data_AF-A0A4Y2PU64-F1
#
_entry.id   AF-A0A4Y2PU64-F1
#
_cell.length_a   1.000
_cell.length_b   1.000
_cell.length_c   1.000
_cell.angle_alpha   90.00
_cell.angle_beta   90.00
_cell.angle_gamma   90.00
#
_symmetry.space_group_name_H-M   'P 1'
#
loop_
_entity.id
_entity.type
_entity.pdbx_description
1 polymer ?
#
loop_
_entity_poly.entity_id
_entity_poly.type
_entity_poly.pdbx_seq_one_letter_code
_entity_poly.pdbx_strand_id
1 'polypeptide(L)'
;MILEKINYQEYLWMIWGDFKILTILVGQPVGYTKYPCFLCLSDSRARDFHWTKTDWSLRGALTPGEKNVINATLVPPERVLLPPLYIKLGLMKQFIKSLLMGNASDICVPCSQNCQKPS
;
A
#
# COMPACT_ATOMS: atom_id res chain seq x y z
N MET A 1 -13.45 11.45 16.75
CA MET A 1 -12.21 11.06 16.03
C MET A 1 -11.18 12.21 16.07
N ILE A 2 -9.86 11.98 15.97
CA ILE A 2 -8.85 13.09 16.05
C ILE A 2 -9.09 14.20 15.01
N LEU A 3 -9.56 13.83 13.81
CA LEU A 3 -9.87 14.77 12.73
C LEU A 3 -11.00 15.76 13.07
N GLU A 4 -11.97 15.35 13.90
CA GLU A 4 -13.05 16.22 14.37
C GLU A 4 -12.52 17.25 15.36
N LYS A 5 -11.55 16.86 16.21
CA LYS A 5 -10.97 17.74 17.23
C LYS A 5 -10.14 18.87 16.62
N ILE A 6 -9.59 18.67 15.43
CA ILE A 6 -8.86 19.68 14.66
C ILE A 6 -9.71 20.33 13.56
N ASN A 7 -11.02 20.04 13.54
CA ASN A 7 -11.97 20.56 12.55
C ASN A 7 -11.51 20.37 11.09
N TYR A 8 -11.00 19.17 10.77
CA TYR A 8 -10.37 18.90 9.48
C TYR A 8 -11.30 19.16 8.29
N GLN A 9 -12.61 18.94 8.44
CA GLN A 9 -13.58 19.14 7.37
C GLN A 9 -13.69 20.62 6.92
N GLU A 10 -13.41 21.57 7.82
CA GLU A 10 -13.41 23.00 7.49
C GLU A 10 -12.15 23.41 6.73
N TYR A 11 -10.99 22.91 7.15
CA TYR A 11 -9.70 23.39 6.64
C TYR A 11 -9.08 22.52 5.53
N LEU A 12 -9.44 21.24 5.47
CA LEU A 12 -8.99 20.26 4.46
C LEU A 12 -7.46 20.27 4.22
N TRP A 13 -6.66 20.37 5.28
CA TRP A 13 -5.20 20.44 5.16
C TRP A 13 -4.60 19.24 4.44
N MET A 14 -3.46 19.42 3.78
CA MET A 14 -2.72 18.28 3.24
C MET A 14 -2.13 17.46 4.38
N ILE A 15 -2.32 16.14 4.32
CA ILE A 15 -1.79 15.20 5.31
C ILE A 15 -0.58 14.49 4.71
N TRP A 16 0.54 14.60 5.43
CA TRP A 16 1.74 13.80 5.18
C TRP A 16 1.82 12.71 6.25
N GLY A 17 2.13 11.50 5.83
CA GLY A 17 2.27 10.37 6.75
C GLY A 17 2.97 9.19 6.12
N ASP A 18 3.34 8.22 6.96
CA ASP A 18 3.79 6.93 6.46
C ASP A 18 2.63 6.18 5.79
N PHE A 19 2.97 5.17 4.98
CA PHE A 19 1.97 4.36 4.27
C PHE A 19 0.92 3.73 5.19
N LYS A 20 1.24 3.45 6.46
CA LYS A 20 0.30 2.82 7.40
C LYS A 20 -0.76 3.80 7.87
N ILE A 21 -0.38 5.05 8.14
CA ILE A 21 -1.33 6.12 8.46
C ILE A 21 -2.20 6.42 7.24
N LEU A 22 -1.58 6.49 6.05
CA LEU A 22 -2.33 6.78 4.83
C LEU A 22 -3.39 5.71 4.54
N THR A 23 -3.06 4.42 4.67
CA THR A 23 -4.03 3.34 4.43
C THR A 23 -5.21 3.40 5.41
N ILE A 24 -4.98 3.80 6.66
CA ILE A 24 -6.07 4.00 7.64
C ILE A 24 -6.97 5.17 7.20
N LEU A 25 -6.38 6.30 6.78
CA LEU A 25 -7.13 7.49 6.34
C LEU A 25 -7.96 7.23 5.09
N VAL A 26 -7.44 6.45 4.14
CA VAL A 26 -8.14 6.08 2.90
C VAL A 26 -9.01 4.83 3.03
N GLY A 27 -9.13 4.26 4.24
CA GLY A 27 -10.00 3.11 4.50
C GLY A 27 -9.56 1.79 3.88
N GLN A 28 -8.26 1.63 3.61
CA GLN A 28 -7.68 0.39 3.07
C GLN A 28 -7.17 -0.54 4.19
N PRO A 29 -7.16 -1.87 3.97
CA PRO A 29 -6.58 -2.80 4.94
C PRO A 29 -5.07 -2.61 5.04
N VAL A 30 -4.56 -2.72 6.27
CA VAL A 30 -3.11 -2.76 6.53
C VAL A 30 -2.57 -4.15 6.19
N GLY A 31 -1.46 -4.21 5.45
CA GLY A 31 -0.76 -5.46 5.14
C GLY A 31 -0.64 -5.75 3.64
N TYR A 32 -0.43 -7.03 3.30
CA TYR A 32 -0.23 -7.47 1.92
C TYR A 32 -1.57 -7.70 1.20
N THR A 33 -2.09 -6.62 0.61
CA THR A 33 -3.37 -6.62 -0.11
C THR A 33 -3.15 -6.70 -1.62
N LYS A 34 -4.16 -7.17 -2.37
CA LYS A 34 -4.07 -7.31 -3.84
C LYS A 34 -3.86 -5.96 -4.54
N TYR A 35 -4.56 -4.92 -4.11
CA TYR A 35 -4.50 -3.56 -4.66
C TYR A 35 -4.10 -2.57 -3.55
N PRO A 36 -2.80 -2.52 -3.19
CA PRO A 36 -2.32 -1.72 -2.06
C PRO A 36 -2.24 -0.22 -2.36
N CYS A 37 -2.22 0.18 -3.64
CA CYS A 37 -2.14 1.57 -4.03
C CYS A 37 -3.52 2.24 -3.97
N PHE A 38 -3.60 3.42 -3.36
CA PHE A 38 -4.81 4.25 -3.34
C PHE A 38 -4.95 5.14 -4.57
N LEU A 39 -3.90 5.29 -5.38
CA LEU A 39 -3.91 6.09 -6.62
C LEU A 39 -4.17 5.26 -7.88
N CYS A 40 -3.77 3.99 -7.89
CA CYS A 40 -3.90 3.10 -9.06
C CYS A 40 -4.29 1.68 -8.66
N LEU A 41 -4.72 0.90 -9.65
CA LEU A 41 -5.14 -0.49 -9.49
C LEU A 41 -4.01 -1.47 -9.78
N SER A 42 -2.81 -1.14 -9.32
CA SER A 42 -1.66 -2.04 -9.42
C SER A 42 -1.88 -3.29 -8.58
N ASP A 43 -1.77 -4.46 -9.22
CA ASP A 43 -1.93 -5.77 -8.58
C ASP A 43 -0.59 -6.24 -7.99
N SER A 44 -0.47 -6.23 -6.67
CA SER A 44 0.75 -6.64 -5.96
C SER A 44 1.07 -8.13 -6.10
N ARG A 45 0.08 -8.94 -6.52
CA ARG A 45 0.19 -10.40 -6.66
C ARG A 45 0.52 -10.82 -8.10
N ALA A 46 0.40 -9.90 -9.06
CA ALA A 46 0.66 -10.12 -10.47
C ALA A 46 2.16 -10.12 -10.82
N ARG A 47 2.90 -11.12 -10.32
CA ARG A 47 4.36 -11.22 -10.45
C ARG A 47 4.84 -11.21 -11.91
N ASP A 48 4.08 -11.81 -12.81
CA ASP A 48 4.41 -11.88 -14.24
C ASP A 48 4.40 -10.51 -14.92
N PHE A 49 3.71 -9.52 -14.32
CA PHE A 49 3.56 -8.18 -14.84
C PHE A 49 4.42 -7.13 -14.14
N HIS A 50 5.19 -7.50 -13.10
CA HIS A 50 5.93 -6.55 -12.25
C HIS A 50 6.92 -5.68 -13.01
N TRP A 51 7.53 -6.20 -14.08
CA TRP A 51 8.57 -5.51 -14.85
C TRP A 51 8.16 -5.15 -16.27
N THR A 52 7.01 -5.63 -16.72
CA THR A 52 6.51 -5.44 -18.09
C THR A 52 5.39 -4.41 -18.16
N LYS A 53 4.62 -4.26 -17.08
CA LYS A 53 3.49 -3.34 -17.01
C LYS A 53 3.82 -2.12 -16.17
N THR A 54 3.96 -0.99 -16.85
CA THR A 54 4.23 0.32 -16.23
C THR A 54 2.96 1.14 -16.04
N ASP A 55 1.93 0.93 -16.86
CA ASP A 55 0.66 1.64 -16.79
C ASP A 55 -0.40 0.79 -16.07
N TRP A 56 -0.82 1.26 -14.90
CA TRP A 56 -1.96 0.66 -14.19
C TRP A 56 -3.13 1.63 -14.23
N SER A 57 -4.33 1.09 -14.40
CA SER A 57 -5.55 1.90 -14.43
C SER A 57 -5.64 2.75 -13.16
N LEU A 58 -5.91 4.04 -13.33
CA LEU A 58 -6.12 4.94 -12.21
C LEU A 58 -7.28 4.46 -11.35
N ARG A 59 -7.14 4.65 -10.05
CA ARG A 59 -8.24 4.43 -9.13
C ARG A 59 -9.14 5.66 -9.17
N GLY A 60 -10.41 5.46 -9.54
CA GLY A 60 -11.43 6.51 -9.53
C GLY A 60 -11.88 6.82 -8.10
N ALA A 61 -12.92 6.13 -7.63
CA ALA A 61 -13.42 6.27 -6.27
C ALA A 61 -12.87 5.18 -5.33
N LEU A 62 -12.71 5.54 -4.05
CA LEU A 62 -12.43 4.61 -2.96
C LEU A 62 -13.75 4.11 -2.35
N THR A 63 -14.50 3.31 -3.11
CA THR A 63 -15.79 2.75 -2.67
C THR A 63 -15.58 1.59 -1.70
N PRO A 64 -16.12 1.64 -0.47
CA PRO A 64 -16.04 0.52 0.47
C PRO A 64 -16.61 -0.78 -0.12
N GLY A 65 -15.91 -1.89 0.10
CA GLY A 65 -16.23 -3.21 -0.47
C GLY A 65 -15.54 -3.50 -1.81
N GLU A 66 -14.98 -2.49 -2.48
CA GLU A 66 -14.31 -2.65 -3.76
C GLU A 66 -12.78 -2.56 -3.65
N LYS A 67 -12.07 -3.38 -4.43
CA LYS A 67 -10.63 -3.23 -4.74
C LYS A 67 -9.76 -2.92 -3.50
N ASN A 68 -10.01 -3.64 -2.40
CA ASN A 68 -9.36 -3.50 -1.09
C ASN A 68 -9.59 -2.15 -0.38
N VAL A 69 -10.80 -1.60 -0.47
CA VAL A 69 -11.28 -0.56 0.44
C VAL A 69 -12.27 -1.21 1.39
N ILE A 70 -12.01 -1.16 2.69
CA ILE A 70 -12.84 -1.81 3.72
C ILE A 70 -13.77 -0.81 4.41
N ASN A 71 -13.31 0.43 4.56
CA ASN A 71 -14.00 1.47 5.30
C ASN A 71 -14.17 2.72 4.44
N ALA A 72 -15.11 3.58 4.82
CA ALA A 72 -15.24 4.90 4.21
C ALA A 72 -13.95 5.71 4.41
N THR A 73 -13.58 6.47 3.38
CA THR A 73 -12.43 7.39 3.44
C THR A 73 -12.70 8.49 4.45
N LEU A 74 -11.77 8.67 5.38
CA LEU A 74 -11.82 9.75 6.38
C LEU A 74 -11.31 11.07 5.81
N VAL A 75 -10.47 10.99 4.77
CA VAL A 75 -9.82 12.11 4.11
C VAL A 75 -9.85 11.86 2.60
N PRO A 76 -10.16 12.87 1.78
CA PRO A 76 -10.08 12.75 0.33
C PRO A 76 -8.65 12.40 -0.12
N PRO A 77 -8.46 11.41 -1.01
CA PRO A 77 -7.13 10.95 -1.42
C PRO A 77 -6.28 12.06 -2.07
N GLU A 78 -6.90 13.11 -2.62
CA GLU A 78 -6.22 14.29 -3.18
C GLU A 78 -5.51 15.14 -2.12
N ARG A 79 -5.90 15.02 -0.85
CA ARG A 79 -5.28 15.72 0.29
C ARG A 79 -4.22 14.86 0.99
N VAL A 80 -3.96 13.66 0.48
CA VAL A 80 -2.95 12.74 1.03
C VAL A 80 -1.69 12.80 0.16
N LEU A 81 -0.55 13.04 0.80
CA LEU A 81 0.73 13.08 0.12
C LEU A 81 1.68 12.03 0.68
N LEU A 82 2.39 11.36 -0.24
CA LEU A 82 3.41 10.38 0.06
C LEU A 82 4.76 11.08 0.28
N PRO A 83 5.32 11.06 1.49
CA PRO A 83 6.60 11.71 1.75
C PRO A 83 7.71 10.94 1.00
N PRO A 84 8.54 11.60 0.17
CA PRO A 84 9.62 10.96 -0.58
C PRO A 84 10.58 10.13 0.30
N LEU A 85 10.73 10.54 1.56
CA LEU A 85 11.58 9.87 2.55
C LEU A 85 11.16 8.41 2.79
N TYR A 86 9.87 8.11 2.99
CA TYR A 86 9.43 6.75 3.29
C TYR A 86 9.59 5.80 2.10
N ILE A 87 9.40 6.30 0.88
CA ILE A 87 9.67 5.55 -0.36
C ILE A 87 11.16 5.23 -0.44
N LYS A 88 12.02 6.24 -0.24
CA LYS A 88 13.48 6.07 -0.25
C LYS A 88 13.95 5.06 0.80
N LEU A 89 13.46 5.16 2.04
CA LEU A 89 13.80 4.23 3.11
C LEU A 89 13.32 2.80 2.80
N GLY A 90 12.12 2.65 2.24
CA GLY A 90 11.60 1.35 1.79
C GLY A 90 12.48 0.70 0.72
N LEU A 91 12.90 1.47 -0.29
CA LEU A 91 13.80 1.00 -1.35
C LEU A 91 15.18 0.63 -0.81
N MET A 92 15.77 1.49 0.03
CA MET A 92 17.07 1.21 0.65
C MET A 92 17.04 -0.05 1.50
N LYS A 93 15.94 -0.28 2.25
CA LYS A 93 15.77 -1.50 3.03
C LYS A 93 15.75 -2.75 2.14
N GLN A 94 15.03 -2.73 1.02
CA GLN A 94 14.99 -3.86 0.09
C GLN A 94 16.32 -4.05 -0.64
N PHE A 95 17.00 -2.97 -0.99
CA PHE A 95 18.33 -2.99 -1.59
C PHE A 95 19.35 -3.65 -0.65
N ILE A 96 19.45 -3.19 0.61
CA ILE A 96 20.34 -3.79 1.61
C ILE A 96 19.98 -5.25 1.86
N LYS A 97 18.68 -5.56 1.98
CA LYS A 97 18.22 -6.94 2.15
C LYS A 97 18.67 -7.83 0.98
N SER A 98 18.60 -7.35 -0.25
CA SER A 98 19.06 -8.09 -1.44
C SER A 98 20.58 -8.26 -1.45
N LEU A 99 21.33 -7.23 -1.03
CA LEU A 99 22.78 -7.30 -0.92
C LEU A 99 23.25 -8.29 0.15
N LEU A 100 22.57 -8.36 1.30
CA LEU A 100 22.88 -9.27 2.40
C LEU A 100 22.36 -10.70 2.17
N MET A 101 21.39 -10.87 1.26
CA MET A 101 20.86 -12.17 0.88
C MET A 101 21.53 -12.75 -0.37
N GLY A 102 22.17 -11.92 -1.21
CA GLY A 102 22.89 -12.35 -2.42
C GLY A 102 24.20 -13.09 -2.17
N ASN A 103 24.69 -13.10 -0.94
CA ASN A 103 25.87 -13.81 -0.44
C ASN A 103 25.53 -15.11 0.31
N ALA A 104 24.24 -15.48 0.34
CA ALA A 104 23.79 -16.82 0.71
C ALA A 104 23.07 -17.43 -0.50
N SER A 105 23.83 -18.01 -1.42
CA SER A 105 23.27 -18.87 -2.46
C SER A 105 22.49 -20.02 -1.80
N ASP A 106 21.31 -20.29 -2.34
CA ASP A 106 20.52 -21.51 -2.14
C ASP A 106 19.66 -21.66 -0.88
N ILE A 107 18.78 -20.70 -0.55
CA ILE A 107 17.52 -21.06 0.13
C ILE A 107 16.35 -20.25 -0.45
N CYS A 108 15.46 -20.93 -1.17
CA CYS A 108 14.12 -20.44 -1.51
C CYS A 108 13.50 -19.79 -0.27
N VAL A 109 12.95 -18.58 -0.41
CA VAL A 109 12.07 -18.01 0.63
C VAL A 109 10.63 -18.34 0.23
N PRO A 110 10.02 -19.43 0.71
CA PRO A 110 8.57 -19.58 0.65
C PRO A 110 7.99 -18.67 1.72
N CYS A 111 7.68 -17.42 1.39
CA CYS A 111 6.91 -16.59 2.32
C CYS A 111 5.41 -16.91 2.14
N SER A 112 4.92 -17.71 3.08
CA SER A 112 3.51 -18.03 3.37
C SER A 112 2.84 -19.12 2.52
N GLN A 113 3.30 -20.37 2.68
CA GLN A 113 2.37 -21.50 2.59
C GLN A 113 1.67 -21.66 3.94
N ASN A 114 0.40 -21.29 3.98
CA ASN A 114 -0.63 -22.07 4.65
C ASN A 114 -2.00 -21.54 4.22
N CYS A 115 -2.65 -22.26 3.31
CA CYS A 115 -4.08 -22.56 3.35
C CYS A 115 -4.48 -23.46 2.17
N GLN A 116 -4.57 -24.77 2.46
CA GLN A 116 -5.65 -25.72 2.12
C GLN A 116 -5.10 -27.12 1.81
N LYS A 117 -5.47 -28.09 2.67
CA LYS A 117 -5.34 -29.54 2.41
C LYS A 117 -6.39 -29.96 1.38
N PRO A 118 -6.06 -30.78 0.38
CA PRO A 118 -7.02 -31.68 -0.23
C PRO A 118 -7.08 -33.01 0.53
N SER A 119 -8.29 -33.55 0.55
CA SER A 119 -8.79 -34.80 1.13
C SER A 119 -7.94 -36.04 0.88
#